data_AF-W1X4L1-F1
#
_entry.id   AF-W1X4L1-F1
#
_cell.length_a   1.000
_cell.length_b   1.000
_cell.length_c   1.000
_cell.angle_alpha   90.00
_cell.angle_beta   90.00
_cell.angle_gamma   90.00
#
_symmetry.space_group_name_H-M   'P 1'
#
loop_
_entity.id
_entity.type
_entity.pdbx_description
1 polymer ?
#
loop_
_entity_poly.entity_id
_entity_poly.type
_entity_poly.pdbx_seq_one_letter_code
_entity_poly.pdbx_strand_id
1 'polypeptide(L)' 'MERLIQSHFSLENVIKFLKSMDLTKCQDIRLLHLSDENSDAAMFKQAVEAATGKYVVVEQERSPL' A
#
# COMPACT_ATOMS: atom_id res chain seq x y z
N MET A 1 -26.14 -9.28 -1.17
CA MET A 1 -25.57 -8.26 -0.27
C MET A 1 -24.07 -8.28 -0.48
N GLU A 2 -23.60 -7.48 -1.45
CA GLU A 2 -22.20 -7.31 -1.81
C GLU A 2 -21.44 -6.67 -0.64
N ARG A 3 -21.05 -7.47 0.35
CA ARG A 3 -19.99 -7.09 1.28
C ARG A 3 -18.68 -7.53 0.67
N LEU A 4 -18.32 -6.84 -0.40
CA LEU A 4 -17.10 -7.01 -1.18
C LEU A 4 -15.92 -6.48 -0.34
N ILE A 5 -15.65 -7.12 0.79
CA ILE A 5 -14.35 -6.98 1.45
C ILE A 5 -13.44 -7.91 0.66
N GLN A 6 -12.89 -7.38 -0.43
CA GLN A 6 -11.62 -7.85 -0.96
C GLN A 6 -10.57 -7.58 0.12
N SER A 7 -10.40 -8.53 1.04
CA SER A 7 -9.45 -8.46 2.15
C SER A 7 -8.00 -8.26 1.67
N HIS A 8 -7.74 -8.55 0.39
CA HIS A 8 -6.50 -8.20 -0.30
C HIS A 8 -6.69 -6.87 -1.04
N PHE A 9 -6.14 -5.80 -0.47
CA PHE A 9 -6.06 -4.51 -1.15
C PHE A 9 -4.94 -4.60 -2.20
N SER A 10 -5.31 -5.04 -3.42
CA SER A 10 -4.36 -5.20 -4.53
C SER A 10 -3.55 -3.93 -4.78
N LEU A 11 -2.36 -4.05 -5.36
CA LEU A 11 -1.52 -2.90 -5.72
C LEU A 11 -2.29 -1.88 -6.59
N GLU A 12 -3.09 -2.36 -7.54
CA GLU A 12 -3.91 -1.50 -8.39
C GLU A 12 -4.91 -0.68 -7.57
N ASN A 13 -5.57 -1.30 -6.60
CA ASN A 13 -6.52 -0.62 -5.71
C ASN A 13 -5.81 0.40 -4.82
N VAL A 14 -4.62 0.09 -4.27
CA VAL A 14 -3.78 1.05 -3.52
C VAL A 14 -3.49 2.29 -4.37
N ILE A 15 -3.02 2.09 -5.61
CA ILE A 15 -2.64 3.19 -6.49
C ILE A 15 -3.86 4.05 -6.86
N LYS A 16 -4.99 3.42 -7.24
CA LYS A 16 -6.23 4.15 -7.55
C LYS A 16 -6.70 5.00 -6.37
N PHE A 17 -6.67 4.42 -5.17
CA PHE A 17 -7.04 5.12 -3.95
C PHE A 17 -6.14 6.32 -3.67
N LEU A 18 -4.82 6.14 -3.69
CA LEU A 18 -3.86 7.22 -3.41
C LEU A 18 -3.91 8.33 -4.47
N LYS A 19 -4.13 8.01 -5.75
CA LYS A 19 -4.28 9.01 -6.80
C LYS A 19 -5.57 9.84 -6.68
N SER A 20 -6.58 9.32 -5.98
CA SER A 20 -7.82 10.06 -5.71
C SER A 20 -7.69 11.05 -4.54
N MET A 21 -6.59 10.99 -3.78
CA MET A 21 -6.33 11.85 -2.63
C MET A 21 -5.51 13.09 -3.01
N ASP A 22 -5.74 14.19 -2.29
CA ASP A 22 -4.80 15.31 -2.25
C ASP A 22 -3.60 14.97 -1.36
N LEU A 23 -2.47 14.63 -1.98
CA LEU A 23 -1.23 14.29 -1.30
C LEU A 23 -0.27 15.49 -1.16
N THR A 24 -0.69 16.73 -1.44
CA THR A 24 0.21 17.90 -1.40
C THR A 24 0.90 18.07 -0.05
N LYS A 25 0.19 17.83 1.06
CA LYS A 25 0.71 17.90 2.43
C LYS A 25 1.16 16.55 3.01
N CYS A 26 1.05 15.47 2.24
CA CYS A 26 1.52 14.15 2.66
C CYS A 26 3.06 14.12 2.69
N GLN A 27 3.62 13.75 3.84
CA GLN A 27 5.06 13.63 4.08
C GLN A 27 5.58 12.29 3.56
N ASP A 28 4.93 11.21 3.96
CA ASP A 28 5.26 9.84 3.60
C ASP A 28 4.01 8.96 3.59
N ILE A 29 4.10 7.83 2.88
CA ILE A 29 3.07 6.80 2.82
C ILE A 29 3.63 5.55 3.48
N ARG A 30 2.90 4.98 4.46
CA ARG A 30 3.31 3.77 5.18
C ARG A 30 2.39 2.60 4.86
N LEU A 31 2.96 1.55 4.30
CA LEU A 31 2.30 0.27 4.03
C LEU A 31 2.55 -0.65 5.24
N LEU A 32 1.52 -0.83 6.08
CA LEU A 32 1.64 -1.52 7.38
C LEU A 32 1.33 -3.02 7.35
N HIS A 33 0.57 -3.47 6.34
CA HIS A 33 0.15 -4.86 6.25
C HIS A 33 0.18 -5.29 4.80
N LEU A 34 1.22 -6.04 4.45
CA LEU A 34 1.31 -6.77 3.20
C LEU A 34 1.03 -8.23 3.53
N SER A 35 0.11 -8.87 2.79
CA SER A 35 -0.21 -10.27 3.04
C SER A 35 1.03 -11.14 2.83
N ASP A 36 1.33 -11.98 3.82
CA ASP A 36 2.55 -12.81 3.92
C ASP A 36 2.82 -13.70 2.69
N GLU A 37 1.75 -14.11 1.99
CA GLU A 37 1.84 -15.15 0.96
C GLU A 37 2.00 -14.65 -0.48
N ASN A 38 1.84 -13.34 -0.77
CA ASN A 38 1.77 -12.92 -2.19
C ASN A 38 2.06 -11.43 -2.48
N SER A 39 2.65 -10.69 -1.55
CA SER A 39 2.93 -9.26 -1.74
C SER A 39 4.42 -8.98 -1.67
N ASP A 40 5.06 -8.83 -2.83
CA ASP A 40 6.44 -8.34 -2.91
C ASP A 40 6.46 -6.89 -2.40
N ALA A 41 6.93 -6.71 -1.17
CA ALA A 41 7.04 -5.43 -0.50
C ALA A 41 7.86 -4.40 -1.28
N ALA A 42 8.93 -4.85 -1.96
CA ALA A 42 9.75 -3.98 -2.77
C ALA A 42 8.96 -3.52 -4.01
N MET A 43 8.24 -4.43 -4.66
CA MET A 43 7.38 -4.10 -5.79
C MET A 43 6.28 -3.10 -5.40
N PHE A 44 5.59 -3.33 -4.27
CA PHE A 44 4.55 -2.42 -3.78
C PHE A 44 5.11 -1.03 -3.48
N LYS A 45 6.24 -0.98 -2.77
CA LYS A 45 6.93 0.29 -2.49
C LYS A 45 7.22 1.04 -3.78
N GLN A 46 7.93 0.42 -4.73
CA GLN A 46 8.33 1.06 -5.98
C GLN A 46 7.14 1.56 -6.79
N ALA A 47 6.09 0.75 -6.90
CA ALA A 47 4.91 1.11 -7.67
C ALA A 47 4.13 2.27 -7.03
N VAL A 48 4.03 2.31 -5.70
CA VAL A 48 3.38 3.42 -4.98
C VAL A 48 4.22 4.70 -5.06
N GLU A 49 5.54 4.61 -4.92
CA GLU A 49 6.45 5.76 -5.09
C GLU A 49 6.32 6.34 -6.51
N ALA A 50 6.36 5.48 -7.53
CA ALA A 50 6.21 5.90 -8.93
C ALA A 50 4.83 6.53 -9.22
N ALA A 51 3.77 6.04 -8.57
CA ALA A 51 2.41 6.53 -8.78
C ALA A 51 2.11 7.84 -8.07
N THR A 52 2.74 8.10 -6.92
CA THR A 52 2.41 9.22 -6.02
C THR A 52 3.49 10.29 -5.94
N GLY A 53 4.72 9.96 -6.32
CA GLY A 53 5.89 10.83 -6.11
C GLY A 53 6.23 11.04 -4.64
N LYS A 54 5.68 10.23 -3.73
CA LYS A 54 5.91 10.31 -2.29
C LYS A 54 6.85 9.20 -1.84
N TYR A 55 7.61 9.47 -0.78
CA TYR A 55 8.43 8.46 -0.13
C TYR A 55 7.52 7.40 0.51
N VAL A 56 7.85 6.12 0.30
CA VAL A 56 7.05 5.00 0.81
C VAL A 56 7.89 4.13 1.75
N VAL A 57 7.33 3.83 2.92
CA VAL A 57 7.89 2.87 3.88
C VAL A 57 6.98 1.66 3.95
N VAL A 58 7.58 0.48 3.95
CA VAL A 58 6.87 -0.76 4.26
C VAL A 58 7.25 -1.18 5.67
N GLU A 59 6.27 -1.17 6.58
CA GLU A 59 6.40 -1.74 7.91
C GLU A 59 5.69 -3.09 7.86
N GLN A 60 6.43 -4.20 7.85
CA GLN A 60 5.86 -5.51 8.10
C GLN A 60 5.93 -5.74 9.61
N GLU A 61 4.80 -6.00 10.27
CA GLU A 61 4.81 -6.55 11.62
C GLU A 61 5.58 -7.86 11.57
N ARG A 62 6.84 -7.86 12.03
CA ARG A 62 7.50 -9.10 12.43
C ARG A 62 6.69 -9.59 13.62
N SER A 63 5.81 -10.57 13.42
CA SER A 63 5.26 -11.35 14.54
C SER A 63 6.46 -11.79 15.39
N PRO A 64 6.58 -11.33 16.65
CA PRO A 64 7.59 -11.87 17.55
C PRO A 64 7.23 -13.34 17.76
N LEU A 65 8.12 -14.23 17.31
CA LEU A 65 8.08 -15.65 17.65
C LEU A 65 8.11 -15.84 19.18
#